data_AF-A0A8J2IF50-F1
#
_entry.id   AF-A0A8J2IF50-F1
#
_cell.length_a   1.000
_cell.length_b   1.000
_cell.length_c   1.000
_cell.angle_alpha   90.00
_cell.angle_beta   90.00
_cell.angle_gamma   90.00
#
_symmetry.space_group_name_H-M   'P 1'
#
loop_
_entity.id
_entity.type
_entity.pdbx_description
1 polymer ?
#
loop_
_entity_poly.entity_id
_entity_poly.type
_entity_poly.pdbx_seq_one_letter_code
_entity_poly.pdbx_strand_id
1 'polypeptide(L)'
;MVTGNCDPRRFDPARYINDHQTAAEAANNPDASKRDHFVFGAGRCLCQGMHIGERSLFLGMSRLLWAFNFRKAVDADGKEILPDADGLTEGLFVLPKAFPAKIVPRDPERIKTIKAEWKKMEGLLDDSLQWKTLPEGMIWRKYEQTGSI
;
A
#
# COMPACT_ATOMS: atom_id res chain seq x y z
N MET A 1 -8.93 12.40 31.19
CA MET A 1 -9.67 11.33 30.48
C MET A 1 -8.83 10.90 29.29
N VAL A 2 -8.10 9.79 29.41
CA VAL A 2 -7.35 9.17 28.31
C VAL A 2 -8.15 7.96 27.87
N THR A 3 -9.14 8.17 27.02
CA THR A 3 -9.93 7.07 26.44
C THR A 3 -9.40 6.81 25.04
N GLY A 4 -8.41 5.92 24.93
CA GLY A 4 -7.70 5.64 23.67
C GLY A 4 -7.03 4.27 23.64
N ASN A 5 -7.81 3.19 23.84
CA ASN A 5 -7.58 1.85 23.29
C ASN A 5 -6.21 1.17 23.55
N CYS A 6 -6.06 0.53 24.72
CA CYS A 6 -4.82 -0.09 25.22
C CYS A 6 -4.45 -1.47 24.65
N ASP A 7 -5.16 -2.00 23.65
CA ASP A 7 -4.85 -3.32 23.09
C ASP A 7 -4.08 -3.23 21.76
N PRO A 8 -2.75 -3.44 21.76
CA PRO A 8 -1.94 -3.37 20.55
C PRO A 8 -2.09 -4.59 19.63
N ARG A 9 -2.66 -5.71 20.10
CA ARG A 9 -2.82 -6.94 19.31
C ARG A 9 -4.11 -6.94 18.52
N ARG A 10 -5.08 -6.10 18.89
CA ARG A 10 -6.34 -5.93 18.16
C ARG A 10 -6.17 -4.96 16.99
N PHE A 11 -6.52 -5.41 15.79
CA PHE A 11 -6.64 -4.52 14.63
C PHE A 11 -7.88 -3.61 14.78
N ASP A 12 -7.65 -2.33 15.07
CA ASP A 12 -8.69 -1.32 15.19
C ASP A 12 -8.28 -0.01 14.48
N PRO A 13 -8.72 0.20 13.22
CA PRO A 13 -8.42 1.42 12.47
C PRO A 13 -8.96 2.70 13.11
N ALA A 14 -10.05 2.62 13.90
CA ALA A 14 -10.67 3.79 14.51
C ALA A 14 -9.74 4.47 15.54
N ARG A 15 -8.68 3.79 15.98
CA ARG A 15 -7.65 4.38 16.84
C ARG A 15 -6.93 5.58 16.22
N TYR A 16 -6.95 5.70 14.89
CA TYR A 16 -6.34 6.79 14.14
C TYR A 16 -7.37 7.79 13.58
N ILE A 17 -8.66 7.69 13.94
CA ILE A 17 -9.73 8.50 13.33
C ILE A 17 -9.55 10.02 13.49
N ASN A 18 -8.89 10.45 14.57
CA ASN A 18 -8.60 11.85 14.87
C ASN A 18 -7.12 12.20 14.66
N ASP A 19 -6.34 11.30 14.06
CA ASP A 19 -4.98 11.61 13.64
C ASP A 19 -5.01 12.08 12.19
N HIS A 20 -4.43 13.26 11.96
CA HIS A 20 -4.40 13.91 10.65
C HIS A 20 -2.97 14.15 10.16
N GLN A 21 -1.99 13.60 10.88
CA GLN A 21 -0.60 13.67 10.47
C GLN A 21 -0.33 12.67 9.36
N THR A 22 0.51 13.06 8.41
CA THR A 22 1.22 12.10 7.55
C THR A 22 2.26 11.34 8.38
N ALA A 23 2.67 10.16 7.90
CA ALA A 23 3.73 9.38 8.53
C ALA A 23 5.01 10.20 8.75
N ALA A 24 5.33 11.13 7.84
CA ALA A 24 6.50 11.99 7.94
C ALA A 24 6.37 13.08 9.02
N GLU A 25 5.18 13.67 9.18
CA GLU A 25 4.91 14.61 10.26
C GLU A 25 4.93 13.89 11.61
N ALA A 26 4.27 12.73 11.70
CA ALA A 26 4.26 11.91 12.90
C ALA A 26 5.69 11.50 13.32
N ALA A 27 6.53 11.02 12.41
CA ALA A 27 7.90 10.62 12.72
C ALA A 27 8.79 11.77 13.23
N ASN A 28 8.52 13.01 12.79
CA ASN A 28 9.24 14.20 13.22
C ASN A 28 8.56 14.94 14.38
N ASN A 29 7.45 14.42 14.92
CA ASN A 29 6.74 15.07 16.00
C ASN A 29 7.60 15.09 17.28
N PRO A 30 7.82 16.26 17.91
CA PRO A 30 8.58 16.35 19.17
C PRO A 30 7.87 15.63 20.32
N ASP A 31 6.53 15.52 20.28
CA ASP A 31 5.74 14.74 21.23
C ASP A 31 5.71 13.27 20.80
N ALA A 32 6.42 12.43 21.54
CA ALA A 32 6.50 11.00 21.26
C ALA A 32 5.13 10.29 21.31
N SER A 33 4.16 10.83 22.05
CA SER A 33 2.81 10.26 22.13
C SER A 33 1.97 10.48 20.87
N LYS A 34 2.39 11.41 20.01
CA LYS A 34 1.75 11.73 18.72
C LYS A 34 2.42 11.02 17.53
N ARG A 35 3.33 10.08 17.81
CA ARG A 35 3.91 9.20 16.80
C ARG A 35 3.05 7.95 16.70
N ASP A 36 2.40 7.80 15.57
CA ASP A 36 1.39 6.78 15.29
C ASP A 36 1.98 5.36 15.20
N HIS A 37 3.19 5.24 14.63
CA HIS A 37 3.95 4.01 14.47
C HIS A 37 5.45 4.28 14.24
N PHE A 38 6.27 3.23 14.32
CA PHE A 38 7.72 3.30 14.04
C PHE A 38 8.15 2.45 12.83
N VAL A 39 7.22 2.13 11.92
CA VAL A 39 7.47 1.24 10.77
C VAL A 39 8.57 1.75 9.83
N PHE A 40 8.75 3.08 9.77
CA PHE A 40 9.78 3.75 8.97
C PHE A 40 11.09 4.02 9.72
N GLY A 41 11.23 3.51 10.95
CA GLY A 41 12.39 3.75 11.81
C GLY A 41 12.30 5.07 12.59
N ALA A 42 13.46 5.56 13.05
CA ALA A 42 13.56 6.79 13.84
C ALA A 42 14.94 7.45 13.72
N GLY A 43 15.00 8.75 14.01
CA GLY A 43 16.25 9.51 14.11
C GLY A 43 17.00 9.62 12.78
N ARG A 44 18.34 9.48 12.83
CA ARG A 44 19.22 9.66 11.65
C ARG A 44 19.05 8.58 10.57
N CYS A 45 18.44 7.44 10.90
CA CYS A 45 18.20 6.33 9.98
C CYS A 45 16.71 6.20 9.62
N LEU A 46 15.96 7.30 9.67
CA LEU A 46 14.57 7.34 9.22
C LEU A 46 14.49 7.05 7.71
N CYS A 47 13.47 6.28 7.31
CA CYS A 47 13.25 5.93 5.91
C CYS A 47 13.03 7.19 5.05
N GLN A 48 14.01 7.50 4.19
CA GLN A 48 13.93 8.63 3.26
C GLN A 48 12.82 8.48 2.23
N GLY A 49 12.35 7.25 2.01
CA GLY A 49 11.25 6.94 1.08
C GLY A 49 9.85 6.99 1.70
N MET A 50 9.69 7.36 2.98
CA MET A 50 8.41 7.22 3.68
C MET A 50 7.25 7.97 3.02
N HIS A 51 7.49 9.17 2.49
CA HIS A 51 6.48 9.98 1.81
C HIS A 51 5.96 9.30 0.53
N ILE A 52 6.87 8.61 -0.17
CA ILE A 52 6.55 7.85 -1.37
C ILE A 52 5.82 6.57 -0.97
N GLY A 53 6.31 5.86 0.06
CA GLY A 53 5.70 4.63 0.57
C GLY A 53 4.26 4.83 1.02
N GLU A 54 4.00 5.81 1.90
CA GLU A 54 2.67 6.12 2.41
C GLU A 54 1.67 6.49 1.29
N ARG A 55 2.05 7.42 0.41
CA ARG A 55 1.18 7.87 -0.69
C ARG A 55 0.95 6.76 -1.72
N SER A 56 1.98 5.98 -2.04
CA SER A 56 1.86 4.83 -2.95
C SER A 56 0.92 3.77 -2.38
N LEU A 57 1.04 3.46 -1.09
CA LEU A 57 0.17 2.49 -0.42
C LEU A 57 -1.27 2.98 -0.40
N PHE A 58 -1.49 4.25 -0.04
CA PHE A 58 -2.82 4.85 -0.03
C PHE A 58 -3.50 4.79 -1.41
N LEU A 59 -2.78 5.18 -2.47
CA LEU A 59 -3.30 5.13 -3.84
C LEU A 59 -3.53 3.69 -4.32
N GLY A 60 -2.61 2.78 -4.02
CA GLY A 60 -2.73 1.37 -4.36
C GLY A 60 -3.98 0.75 -3.73
N MET A 61 -4.14 0.91 -2.41
CA MET A 61 -5.29 0.40 -1.67
C MET A 61 -6.60 1.03 -2.14
N SER A 62 -6.64 2.35 -2.35
CA SER A 62 -7.83 3.06 -2.85
C SER A 62 -8.26 2.54 -4.23
N ARG A 63 -7.30 2.34 -5.14
CA ARG A 63 -7.58 1.81 -6.49
C ARG A 63 -8.05 0.36 -6.45
N LEU A 64 -7.43 -0.47 -5.61
CA LEU A 64 -7.83 -1.86 -5.42
C LEU A 64 -9.24 -1.96 -4.85
N LEU A 65 -9.56 -1.18 -3.82
CA LEU A 65 -10.89 -1.13 -3.21
C LEU A 65 -11.94 -0.53 -4.15
N TRP A 66 -11.54 0.41 -5.01
CA TRP A 66 -12.40 0.89 -6.09
C TRP A 66 -12.62 -0.19 -7.16
N ALA A 67 -11.63 -0.98 -7.53
CA ALA A 67 -11.75 -1.94 -8.64
C ALA A 67 -12.41 -3.27 -8.22
N PHE A 68 -12.16 -3.75 -7.02
CA PHE A 68 -12.45 -5.13 -6.61
C PHE A 68 -13.25 -5.25 -5.31
N ASN A 69 -13.97 -6.37 -5.20
CA ASN A 69 -14.52 -6.92 -3.98
C ASN A 69 -13.57 -8.00 -3.48
N PHE A 70 -13.05 -7.82 -2.28
CA PHE A 70 -12.22 -8.81 -1.58
C PHE A 70 -13.12 -9.67 -0.70
N ARG A 71 -13.09 -10.99 -0.90
CA ARG A 71 -13.84 -11.96 -0.14
C ARG A 71 -12.90 -13.05 0.37
N LYS A 72 -13.27 -13.67 1.49
CA LYS A 72 -12.57 -14.85 1.97
C LYS A 72 -12.77 -15.99 0.96
N ALA A 73 -11.76 -16.84 0.86
CA ALA A 73 -11.91 -18.11 0.16
C ALA A 73 -12.87 -19.03 0.94
N VAL A 74 -13.40 -20.04 0.27
CA VAL A 74 -14.23 -21.08 0.89
C VAL A 74 -13.57 -22.44 0.71
N ASP A 75 -13.68 -23.31 1.71
CA ASP A 75 -13.23 -24.70 1.63
C ASP A 75 -14.23 -25.60 0.87
N ALA A 76 -13.95 -26.90 0.82
CA ALA A 76 -14.80 -27.89 0.14
C ALA A 76 -16.21 -28.00 0.76
N ASP A 77 -16.34 -27.65 2.04
CA ASP A 77 -17.61 -27.67 2.79
C ASP A 77 -18.35 -26.34 2.72
N GLY A 78 -17.82 -25.35 1.98
CA GLY A 78 -18.40 -24.03 1.79
C GLY A 78 -18.16 -23.07 2.95
N LYS A 79 -17.28 -23.40 3.90
CA LYS A 79 -16.96 -22.54 5.05
C LYS A 79 -15.87 -21.53 4.69
N GLU A 80 -16.02 -20.31 5.18
CA GLU A 80 -15.02 -19.25 4.96
C GLU A 80 -13.68 -19.59 5.62
N ILE A 81 -12.61 -19.45 4.84
CA ILE A 81 -11.23 -19.57 5.31
C ILE A 81 -10.77 -18.19 5.77
N LEU A 82 -10.55 -18.02 7.07
CA LEU A 82 -9.94 -16.82 7.63
C LEU A 82 -8.41 -16.93 7.53
N PRO A 83 -7.70 -15.99 6.89
CA PRO A 83 -6.25 -15.98 6.89
C PRO A 83 -5.70 -15.86 8.31
N ASP A 84 -4.62 -16.58 8.60
CA ASP A 84 -3.90 -16.47 9.87
C ASP A 84 -3.16 -15.13 9.92
N ALA A 85 -3.56 -14.26 10.86
CA ALA A 85 -2.98 -12.94 11.03
C ALA A 85 -1.53 -12.97 11.55
N ASP A 86 -1.13 -14.03 12.27
CA ASP A 86 0.23 -14.23 12.75
C ASP A 86 1.07 -15.08 11.76
N GLY A 87 0.44 -15.53 10.66
CA GLY A 87 1.06 -16.30 9.60
C GLY A 87 1.96 -15.44 8.71
N LEU A 88 3.10 -14.98 9.24
CA LEU A 88 4.04 -14.09 8.56
C LEU A 88 5.33 -14.81 8.14
N THR A 89 5.98 -14.31 7.08
CA THR A 89 7.34 -14.72 6.69
C THR A 89 8.39 -14.02 7.55
N GLU A 90 9.52 -14.69 7.75
CA GLU A 90 10.69 -14.10 8.40
C GLU A 90 11.59 -13.40 7.38
N GLY A 91 12.33 -12.37 7.82
CA GLY A 91 13.34 -11.68 7.01
C GLY A 91 13.26 -10.16 7.08
N LEU A 92 14.00 -9.49 6.20
CA LEU A 92 14.04 -8.02 6.11
C LEU A 92 12.67 -7.44 5.74
N PHE A 93 11.90 -8.15 4.91
CA PHE A 93 10.52 -7.84 4.61
C PHE A 93 9.61 -8.91 5.22
N VAL A 94 8.79 -8.49 6.17
CA VAL A 94 7.77 -9.35 6.78
C VAL A 94 6.52 -9.28 5.93
N LEU A 95 6.15 -10.40 5.32
CA LEU A 95 5.00 -10.53 4.44
C LEU A 95 4.01 -11.54 5.02
N PRO A 96 2.72 -11.46 4.71
CA PRO A 96 1.81 -12.56 4.95
C PRO A 96 2.28 -13.81 4.20
N LYS A 97 2.21 -14.98 4.85
CA LYS A 97 2.33 -16.27 4.17
C LYS A 97 1.23 -16.38 3.11
N ALA A 98 1.48 -17.16 2.06
CA ALA A 98 0.48 -17.37 1.02
C ALA A 98 -0.84 -17.91 1.61
N PHE A 99 -1.95 -17.24 1.33
CA PHE A 99 -3.29 -17.64 1.74
C PHE A 99 -4.27 -17.52 0.56
N PRO A 100 -5.31 -18.36 0.51
CA PRO A 100 -6.30 -18.28 -0.54
C PRO A 100 -7.23 -17.08 -0.32
N ALA A 101 -7.52 -16.34 -1.39
CA ALA A 101 -8.45 -15.20 -1.36
C ALA A 101 -9.29 -15.18 -2.64
N LYS A 102 -10.52 -14.66 -2.53
CA LYS A 102 -11.41 -14.47 -3.68
C LYS A 102 -11.52 -12.99 -4.00
N ILE A 103 -10.86 -12.56 -5.08
CA ILE A 103 -10.84 -11.18 -5.55
C ILE A 103 -11.69 -11.11 -6.81
N VAL A 104 -12.78 -10.34 -6.76
CA VAL A 104 -13.76 -10.27 -7.85
C VAL A 104 -13.91 -8.81 -8.30
N PRO A 105 -13.86 -8.49 -9.60
CA PRO A 105 -14.16 -7.14 -10.05
C PRO A 105 -15.53 -6.66 -9.56
N ARG A 106 -15.65 -5.37 -9.24
CA ARG A 106 -16.91 -4.81 -8.69
C ARG A 106 -18.02 -4.73 -9.72
N ASP A 107 -17.72 -4.20 -10.89
CA ASP A 107 -18.69 -4.03 -11.97
C ASP A 107 -18.02 -4.01 -13.35
N PRO A 108 -18.77 -4.29 -14.44
CA PRO A 108 -18.24 -4.32 -15.80
C PRO A 108 -17.65 -3.00 -16.29
N GLU A 109 -18.18 -1.86 -15.84
CA GLU A 109 -17.71 -0.54 -16.28
C GLU A 109 -16.29 -0.27 -15.74
N ARG A 110 -16.03 -0.57 -14.46
CA ARG A 110 -14.68 -0.48 -13.90
C ARG A 110 -13.69 -1.39 -14.61
N ILE A 111 -14.10 -2.61 -14.98
CA ILE A 111 -13.25 -3.53 -15.77
C ILE A 111 -12.90 -2.90 -17.11
N LYS A 112 -13.89 -2.33 -17.81
CA LYS A 112 -13.69 -1.67 -19.10
C LYS A 112 -12.71 -0.51 -18.98
N THR A 113 -12.84 0.33 -17.96
CA THR A 113 -11.90 1.42 -17.68
C THR A 113 -10.49 0.88 -17.45
N ILE A 114 -10.31 -0.11 -16.58
CA ILE A 114 -8.98 -0.68 -16.27
C ILE A 114 -8.33 -1.26 -17.52
N LYS A 115 -9.06 -2.04 -18.31
CA LYS A 115 -8.55 -2.63 -19.56
C LYS A 115 -8.21 -1.56 -20.59
N ALA A 116 -9.02 -0.50 -20.69
CA ALA A 116 -8.75 0.61 -21.60
C ALA A 116 -7.47 1.37 -21.20
N GLU A 117 -7.30 1.68 -19.92
CA GLU A 117 -6.08 2.35 -19.44
C GLU A 117 -4.85 1.46 -19.60
N TRP A 118 -4.95 0.15 -19.31
CA TRP A 118 -3.86 -0.80 -19.55
C TRP A 118 -3.43 -0.82 -21.01
N LYS A 119 -4.38 -0.91 -21.94
CA LYS A 119 -4.11 -0.92 -23.38
C LYS A 119 -3.41 0.36 -23.87
N LYS A 120 -3.71 1.51 -23.28
CA LYS A 120 -3.00 2.76 -23.60
C LYS A 120 -1.53 2.71 -23.17
N MET A 121 -1.24 2.05 -22.04
CA MET A 121 0.11 1.98 -21.47
C MET A 121 0.95 0.86 -22.09
N GLU A 122 0.34 -0.23 -22.54
CA GLU A 122 1.03 -1.41 -23.07
C GLU A 122 2.05 -1.07 -24.19
N GLY A 123 1.72 -0.13 -25.07
CA GLY A 123 2.63 0.33 -26.12
C GLY A 123 3.88 1.08 -25.63
N LEU A 124 3.89 1.51 -24.37
CA LEU A 124 5.02 2.19 -23.72
C LEU A 124 5.93 1.22 -22.95
N LEU A 125 5.54 -0.05 -22.85
CA LEU A 125 6.25 -1.07 -22.09
C LEU A 125 7.05 -2.02 -22.99
N ASP A 126 8.13 -2.58 -22.46
CA ASP A 126 8.87 -3.68 -23.08
C ASP A 126 8.30 -5.06 -22.74
N ASP A 127 8.91 -6.10 -23.29
CA ASP A 127 8.47 -7.48 -23.13
C ASP A 127 8.63 -7.96 -21.67
N SER A 128 9.41 -7.23 -20.85
CA SER A 128 9.57 -7.42 -19.41
C SER A 128 8.66 -6.50 -18.57
N LEU A 129 7.72 -5.82 -19.22
CA LEU A 129 6.81 -4.83 -18.62
C LEU A 129 7.52 -3.64 -17.95
N GLN A 130 8.71 -3.29 -18.42
CA GLN A 130 9.43 -2.07 -18.02
C GLN A 130 9.17 -0.92 -19.00
N TRP A 131 9.35 0.32 -18.57
CA TRP A 131 9.14 1.50 -19.42
C TRP A 131 10.19 1.58 -20.55
N LYS A 132 9.75 1.46 -21.81
CA LYS A 132 10.57 1.80 -22.99
C LYS A 132 10.70 3.32 -23.13
N THR A 133 9.58 4.01 -22.96
CA THR A 133 9.47 5.45 -23.08
C THR A 133 8.64 5.99 -21.94
N LEU A 134 9.14 7.01 -21.27
CA LEU A 134 8.41 7.66 -20.19
C LEU A 134 7.23 8.46 -20.78
N PRO A 135 6.00 8.29 -20.24
CA PRO A 135 4.83 9.03 -20.69
C PRO A 135 5.01 10.55 -20.63
N GLU A 136 4.35 11.25 -21.53
CA GLU A 136 4.31 12.71 -21.54
C GLU A 136 3.69 13.26 -20.26
N GLY A 137 4.32 14.28 -19.66
CA GLY A 137 3.86 14.89 -18.41
C GLY A 137 4.36 14.22 -17.12
N MET A 138 5.10 13.11 -17.20
CA MET A 138 5.75 12.55 -16.01
C MET A 138 6.89 13.47 -15.55
N ILE A 139 6.91 13.81 -14.26
CA ILE A 139 7.88 14.75 -13.64
C ILE A 139 9.33 14.36 -13.95
N TRP A 140 9.62 13.06 -14.05
CA TRP A 140 10.95 12.52 -14.28
C TRP A 140 11.32 12.32 -15.75
N ARG A 141 10.41 12.62 -16.70
CA ARG A 141 10.67 12.45 -18.14
C ARG A 141 11.88 13.25 -18.63
N LYS A 142 12.17 14.39 -17.98
CA LYS A 142 13.28 15.29 -18.28
C LYS A 142 14.46 15.15 -17.32
N TYR A 143 14.53 14.07 -16.53
CA TYR A 143 15.69 13.86 -15.67
C TYR A 143 16.90 13.57 -16.54
N GLU A 144 17.63 14.61 -16.92
CA GLU A 144 18.98 14.49 -17.45
C GLU A 144 19.86 14.01 -16.29
N GLN A 145 20.55 12.90 -16.51
CA GLN A 145 21.49 12.34 -15.56
C GLN A 145 22.64 13.34 -15.37
N THR A 146 22.52 14.24 -14.41
CA THR A 146 23.56 15.23 -14.12
C THR A 146 24.76 14.52 -13.50
N GLY A 147 25.68 14.07 -14.35
CA GLY A 147 27.00 13.57 -13.99
C GLY A 147 27.00 12.18 -13.35
N SER A 148 27.66 11.24 -14.01
CA SER A 148 28.25 10.10 -13.30
C SER A 148 29.26 10.64 -12.29
N ILE A 149 29.13 10.21 -11.03
CA ILE A 149 30.21 10.35 -10.03
C ILE A 149 31.26 9.29 -10.34
#